data_AF-A0A090WYS2-F1
#
_entry.id   AF-A0A090WYS2-F1
#
_cell.length_a   1.000
_cell.length_b   1.000
_cell.length_c   1.000
_cell.angle_alpha   90.00
_cell.angle_beta   90.00
_cell.angle_gamma   90.00
#
_symmetry.space_group_name_H-M   'P 1'
#
loop_
_entity.id
_entity.type
_entity.pdbx_description
1 polymer ?
#
loop_
_entity_poly.entity_id
_entity_poly.type
_entity_poly.pdbx_seq_one_letter_code
_entity_poly.pdbx_strand_id
1 'polypeptide(L)'
;MFTTKANKIFQEVIAKYHIINTVDQPFTNAYAESDLLEHLLYRKCWIDTVQWHYEDIIRDPQIDPVAALTLKRKIDASNQDRTDMVEYIDSYFLEKYKDVEVKEGATINTESPAWGVSIVYRFWL
;
A
#
# COMPACT_ATOMS: atom_id res chain seq x y z
N MET A 1 -8.90 13.19 -12.37
CA MET A 1 -9.45 11.81 -12.29
C MET A 1 -8.77 11.07 -11.15
N PHE A 2 -9.48 10.19 -10.42
CA PHE A 2 -8.93 9.47 -9.25
C PHE A 2 -7.62 8.72 -9.60
N THR A 3 -7.62 7.93 -10.68
CA THR A 3 -6.47 7.15 -11.12
C THR A 3 -5.22 7.99 -11.38
N THR A 4 -5.36 9.16 -12.02
CA THR A 4 -4.24 10.07 -12.27
C THR A 4 -3.60 10.55 -10.96
N LYS A 5 -4.43 10.81 -9.94
CA LYS A 5 -3.98 11.27 -8.63
C LYS A 5 -3.27 10.17 -7.85
N ALA A 6 -3.88 8.98 -7.79
CA ALA A 6 -3.28 7.80 -7.15
C ALA A 6 -1.93 7.43 -7.80
N ASN A 7 -1.87 7.38 -9.14
CA ASN A 7 -0.63 7.06 -9.85
C ASN A 7 0.49 8.07 -9.57
N LYS A 8 0.17 9.37 -9.50
CA LYS A 8 1.15 10.39 -9.13
C LYS A 8 1.72 10.15 -7.73
N ILE A 9 0.85 9.92 -6.74
CA ILE A 9 1.26 9.64 -5.35
C ILE A 9 2.15 8.40 -5.28
N PHE A 10 1.76 7.33 -5.99
CA PHE A 10 2.53 6.10 -6.01
C PHE A 10 3.92 6.27 -6.61
N GLN A 11 4.02 7.00 -7.73
CA GLN A 11 5.32 7.33 -8.32
C GLN A 11 6.19 8.16 -7.38
N GLU A 12 5.61 9.13 -6.66
CA GLU A 12 6.34 9.94 -5.67
C GLU A 12 6.89 9.09 -4.51
N VAL A 13 6.06 8.19 -3.96
CA VAL A 13 6.46 7.27 -2.89
C VAL A 13 7.61 6.37 -3.35
N ILE A 14 7.46 5.75 -4.52
CA ILE A 14 8.45 4.85 -5.10
C ILE A 14 9.76 5.60 -5.37
N ALA A 15 9.70 6.78 -6.00
CA ALA A 15 10.88 7.59 -6.26
C ALA A 15 11.58 7.99 -4.97
N LYS A 16 10.84 8.41 -3.94
CA LYS A 16 11.40 8.80 -2.64
C LYS A 16 12.06 7.62 -1.93
N TYR A 17 11.41 6.45 -1.88
CA TYR A 17 11.95 5.26 -1.24
C TYR A 17 13.30 4.85 -1.85
N HIS A 18 13.41 4.88 -3.18
CA HIS A 18 14.63 4.48 -3.89
C HIS A 18 15.80 5.48 -3.78
N ILE A 19 15.62 6.65 -3.15
CA ILE A 19 16.75 7.56 -2.86
C ILE A 19 17.71 6.91 -1.86
N ILE A 20 17.18 6.25 -0.82
CA ILE A 20 17.99 5.55 0.19
C ILE A 20 17.98 4.04 -0.07
N ASN A 21 16.90 3.52 -0.66
CA ASN A 21 16.76 2.14 -1.14
C ASN A 21 17.05 1.06 -0.08
N THR A 22 16.53 1.24 1.13
CA THR A 22 16.63 0.25 2.21
C THR A 22 15.30 0.09 2.97
N VAL A 23 15.05 -1.11 3.48
CA VAL A 23 13.80 -1.47 4.17
C VAL A 23 13.69 -0.88 5.58
N ASP A 24 14.81 -0.48 6.19
CA ASP A 24 14.83 0.08 7.55
C ASP A 24 14.66 1.63 7.55
N GLN A 25 14.22 2.22 6.43
CA GLN A 25 13.96 3.65 6.32
C GLN A 25 12.82 4.10 7.24
N PRO A 26 12.97 5.23 7.96
CA PRO A 26 11.86 5.82 8.70
C PRO A 26 10.78 6.30 7.73
N PHE A 27 9.51 6.02 8.06
CA PHE A 27 8.39 6.51 7.29
C PHE A 27 8.12 8.00 7.58
N THR A 28 7.97 8.79 6.51
CA THR A 28 7.45 10.16 6.57
C THR A 28 6.43 10.37 5.47
N ASN A 29 5.22 10.81 5.84
CA ASN A 29 4.17 11.10 4.89
C ASN A 29 4.37 12.49 4.28
N ALA A 30 4.25 12.60 2.96
CA ALA A 30 4.33 13.89 2.26
C ALA A 30 3.00 14.66 2.29
N TYR A 31 1.90 13.97 2.59
CA TYR A 31 0.55 14.53 2.61
C TYR A 31 0.08 14.68 4.06
N ALA A 32 -0.51 15.82 4.39
CA ALA A 32 -1.08 16.08 5.70
C ALA A 32 -2.38 15.27 5.91
N GLU A 33 -2.77 15.02 7.15
CA GLU A 33 -4.02 14.30 7.46
C GLU A 33 -5.28 15.05 6.97
N SER A 34 -5.19 16.37 6.76
CA SER A 34 -6.25 17.15 6.11
C SER A 34 -6.53 16.71 4.67
N ASP A 35 -5.54 16.13 3.99
CA ASP A 35 -5.65 15.54 2.65
C ASP A 35 -5.80 14.01 2.77
N LEU A 36 -6.80 13.58 3.55
CA LEU A 36 -6.92 12.22 4.09
C LEU A 36 -6.70 11.10 3.07
N LEU A 37 -7.37 11.14 1.91
CA LEU A 37 -7.21 10.08 0.91
C LEU A 37 -5.78 9.98 0.38
N GLU A 38 -5.13 11.12 0.10
CA GLU A 38 -3.74 11.12 -0.35
C GLU A 38 -2.78 10.66 0.73
N HIS A 39 -3.02 11.09 1.96
CA HIS A 39 -2.30 10.63 3.13
C HIS A 39 -2.34 9.11 3.25
N LEU A 40 -3.53 8.51 3.12
CA LEU A 40 -3.72 7.06 3.19
C LEU A 40 -3.09 6.33 2.00
N LEU A 41 -3.27 6.83 0.77
CA LEU A 41 -2.68 6.22 -0.43
C LEU A 41 -1.15 6.26 -0.40
N TYR A 42 -0.57 7.34 0.11
CA TYR A 42 0.87 7.47 0.30
C TYR A 42 1.39 6.43 1.30
N ARG A 43 0.72 6.31 2.46
CA ARG A 43 1.07 5.33 3.49
C ARG A 43 0.95 3.89 2.97
N LYS A 44 -0.17 3.55 2.32
CA LYS A 44 -0.38 2.23 1.72
C LYS A 44 0.73 1.90 0.71
N CYS A 45 1.02 2.82 -0.21
CA CYS A 45 2.07 2.59 -1.21
C CYS A 45 3.44 2.41 -0.56
N TRP A 46 3.74 3.13 0.54
CA TRP A 46 5.01 2.95 1.25
C TRP A 46 5.12 1.55 1.86
N ILE A 47 4.05 1.08 2.51
CA ILE A 47 3.98 -0.29 3.06
C ILE A 47 4.19 -1.30 1.94
N ASP A 48 3.47 -1.15 0.81
CA ASP A 48 3.60 -2.01 -0.35
C ASP A 48 5.06 -2.02 -0.86
N THR A 49 5.69 -0.85 -1.04
CA THR A 49 7.10 -0.76 -1.50
C THR A 49 8.08 -1.45 -0.56
N VAL A 50 7.97 -1.25 0.75
CA VAL A 50 8.83 -1.90 1.75
C VAL A 50 8.60 -3.42 1.77
N GLN A 51 7.34 -3.85 1.72
CA GLN A 51 6.94 -5.26 1.71
C GLN A 51 7.57 -6.01 0.53
N TRP A 52 7.57 -5.42 -0.66
CA TRP A 52 8.23 -5.99 -1.85
C TRP A 52 9.73 -6.19 -1.63
N HIS A 53 10.43 -5.20 -1.06
CA HIS A 53 11.86 -5.33 -0.79
C HIS A 53 12.16 -6.35 0.30
N TYR A 54 11.30 -6.48 1.32
CA TYR A 54 11.41 -7.59 2.27
C TYR A 54 11.25 -8.94 1.56
N GLU A 55 10.31 -9.05 0.63
CA GLU A 55 10.11 -10.26 -0.16
C GLU A 55 11.30 -10.58 -1.08
N ASP A 56 11.97 -9.57 -1.64
CA ASP A 56 13.19 -9.78 -2.42
C ASP A 56 14.33 -10.30 -1.54
N ILE A 57 14.49 -9.77 -0.32
CA ILE A 57 15.52 -10.23 0.62
C ILE A 57 15.25 -11.67 1.09
N ILE A 58 14.02 -12.02 1.47
CA ILE A 58 13.69 -13.38 1.97
C ILE A 58 13.77 -14.45 0.87
N ARG A 59 13.70 -14.06 -0.41
CA ARG A 59 13.81 -14.97 -1.56
C ARG A 59 15.28 -15.34 -1.89
N ASP A 60 16.27 -14.73 -1.24
CA ASP A 60 17.68 -15.13 -1.39
C ASP A 60 17.88 -16.57 -0.87
N PRO A 61 18.28 -17.53 -1.72
CA PRO A 61 18.50 -18.92 -1.30
C PRO A 61 19.69 -19.09 -0.35
N GLN A 62 20.54 -18.06 -0.17
CA GLN A 62 21.71 -18.08 0.71
C GLN A 62 21.51 -17.30 2.01
N ILE A 63 20.29 -16.79 2.26
CA ILE A 63 19.99 -16.04 3.49
C ILE A 63 20.28 -16.88 4.74
N ASP A 64 20.89 -16.25 5.74
CA ASP A 64 21.07 -16.86 7.06
C ASP A 64 19.70 -17.23 7.67
N PRO A 65 19.48 -18.46 8.16
CA PRO A 65 18.18 -18.89 8.67
C PRO A 65 17.64 -18.07 9.86
N VAL A 66 18.52 -17.54 10.71
CA VAL A 66 18.12 -16.72 11.88
C VAL A 66 17.68 -15.33 11.41
N ALA A 67 18.42 -14.74 10.45
CA ALA A 67 18.02 -13.52 9.77
C ALA A 67 16.71 -13.71 9.00
N ALA A 68 16.52 -14.84 8.33
CA ALA A 68 15.30 -15.18 7.60
C ALA A 68 14.08 -15.24 8.53
N LEU A 69 14.20 -15.86 9.70
CA LEU A 69 13.11 -15.89 10.69
C LEU A 69 12.76 -14.49 11.18
N THR A 70 13.76 -13.66 11.44
CA THR A 70 13.56 -12.27 11.88
C THR A 70 12.85 -11.47 10.79
N LEU A 71 13.28 -11.61 9.54
CA LEU A 71 12.67 -10.97 8.38
C LEU A 71 11.24 -11.47 8.15
N LYS A 72 10.97 -12.76 8.32
CA LYS A 72 9.62 -13.33 8.20
C LYS A 72 8.64 -12.70 9.19
N ARG A 73 9.07 -12.45 10.43
CA ARG A 73 8.24 -11.73 11.42
C ARG A 73 7.98 -10.27 11.01
N LYS A 74 8.97 -9.59 10.41
CA LYS A 74 8.78 -8.24 9.85
C LYS A 74 7.77 -8.25 8.69
N ILE A 75 7.86 -9.24 7.79
CA ILE A 75 6.91 -9.46 6.69
C ILE A 75 5.50 -9.68 7.24
N ASP A 76 5.35 -10.51 8.26
CA ASP A 76 4.03 -10.80 8.84
C ASP A 76 3.42 -9.55 9.49
N ALA A 77 4.22 -8.76 10.21
CA ALA A 77 3.78 -7.48 10.76
C ALA A 77 3.42 -6.46 9.66
N SER A 78 4.23 -6.37 8.60
CA SER A 78 4.00 -5.50 7.45
C SER A 78 2.75 -5.90 6.66
N ASN A 79 2.47 -7.20 6.53
CA ASN A 79 1.22 -7.70 5.95
C ASN A 79 0.00 -7.30 6.78
N GLN A 80 0.09 -7.33 8.11
CA GLN A 80 -1.00 -6.87 8.97
C GLN A 80 -1.21 -5.35 8.82
N ASP A 81 -0.14 -4.56 8.88
CA ASP A 81 -0.17 -3.10 8.68
C ASP A 81 -0.77 -2.73 7.30
N ARG A 82 -0.46 -3.52 6.26
CA ARG A 82 -1.09 -3.37 4.94
C ARG A 82 -2.59 -3.64 4.99
N THR A 83 -3.02 -4.73 5.62
CA THR A 83 -4.44 -5.09 5.75
C THR A 83 -5.21 -4.00 6.51
N ASP A 84 -4.68 -3.56 7.65
CA ASP A 84 -5.28 -2.49 8.45
C ASP A 84 -5.43 -1.20 7.61
N MET A 85 -4.43 -0.88 6.80
CA MET A 85 -4.46 0.28 5.91
C MET A 85 -5.49 0.13 4.78
N VAL A 86 -5.62 -1.06 4.21
CA VAL A 86 -6.65 -1.37 3.20
C VAL A 86 -8.04 -1.21 3.79
N GLU A 87 -8.31 -1.81 4.95
CA GLU A 87 -9.60 -1.71 5.65
C GLU A 87 -9.96 -0.27 6.01
N TYR A 88 -8.95 0.55 6.37
CA TYR A 88 -9.19 1.96 6.63
C TYR A 88 -9.56 2.74 5.35
N ILE A 89 -8.89 2.46 4.23
CA ILE A 89 -9.23 3.08 2.94
C ILE A 89 -10.61 2.60 2.44
N ASP A 90 -10.97 1.34 2.67
CA ASP A 90 -12.31 0.82 2.40
C ASP A 90 -13.37 1.57 3.22
N SER A 91 -13.10 1.80 4.51
CA SER A 91 -13.97 2.60 5.39
C SER A 91 -14.13 4.04 4.88
N TYR A 92 -13.05 4.64 4.37
CA TYR A 92 -13.12 5.96 3.73
C TYR A 92 -14.05 5.95 2.50
N PHE A 93 -13.97 4.93 1.63
CA PHE A 93 -14.86 4.83 0.48
C PHE A 93 -16.30 4.55 0.87
N LEU A 94 -16.52 3.70 1.87
CA LEU A 94 -17.84 3.43 2.43
C LEU A 94 -18.49 4.72 2.92
N GLU A 95 -17.79 5.50 3.74
CA GLU A 95 -18.30 6.77 4.26
C GLU A 95 -18.54 7.79 3.13
N LYS A 96 -17.63 7.88 2.17
CA LYS A 96 -17.73 8.81 1.04
C LYS A 96 -18.94 8.55 0.14
N TYR A 97 -19.33 7.28 0.00
CA TYR A 97 -20.39 6.87 -0.91
C TYR A 97 -21.65 6.35 -0.19
N LYS A 98 -21.76 6.55 1.13
CA LYS A 98 -22.88 6.04 1.95
C LYS A 98 -24.26 6.52 1.50
N ASP A 99 -24.33 7.71 0.91
CA ASP A 99 -25.58 8.34 0.46
C ASP A 99 -25.86 8.08 -1.04
N VAL A 100 -25.05 7.25 -1.71
CA VAL A 100 -25.26 6.91 -3.12
C VAL A 100 -26.42 5.92 -3.24
N GLU A 101 -27.45 6.30 -3.98
CA GLU A 101 -28.54 5.39 -4.33
C GLU A 101 -28.09 4.32 -5.31
N VAL A 102 -28.31 3.06 -4.94
CA VAL A 102 -28.01 1.90 -5.78
C VAL A 102 -29.03 1.83 -6.92
N LYS A 103 -28.55 1.82 -8.16
CA LYS A 103 -29.41 1.68 -9.35
C LYS A 103 -30.03 0.28 -9.42
N GLU A 104 -31.23 0.20 -9.99
CA GLU A 104 -31.88 -1.08 -10.29
C GLU A 104 -30.96 -1.95 -11.18
N GLY A 105 -30.76 -3.21 -10.78
CA GLY A 105 -29.89 -4.15 -11.48
C GLY A 105 -28.38 -3.95 -11.26
N ALA A 106 -27.95 -3.05 -10.37
CA ALA A 106 -26.54 -2.93 -10.01
C ALA A 106 -26.01 -4.22 -9.34
N THR A 107 -24.80 -4.64 -9.70
CA THR A 107 -24.11 -5.80 -9.13
C THR A 107 -22.98 -5.38 -8.21
N ILE A 108 -22.64 -6.23 -7.24
CA ILE A 108 -21.45 -6.05 -6.39
C ILE A 108 -20.22 -6.55 -7.17
N ASN A 109 -19.20 -5.70 -7.32
CA ASN A 109 -17.96 -6.05 -8.01
C ASN A 109 -16.81 -6.40 -7.05
N THR A 110 -16.79 -5.80 -5.86
CA THR A 110 -15.81 -6.07 -4.80
C THR A 110 -16.36 -5.57 -3.47
N GLU A 111 -16.04 -6.28 -2.39
CA GLU A 111 -16.31 -5.88 -1.00
C GLU A 111 -15.17 -5.04 -0.40
N SER A 112 -14.00 -5.05 -1.05
CA SER A 112 -12.82 -4.30 -0.62
C SER A 112 -12.18 -3.60 -1.84
N PRO A 113 -12.69 -2.41 -2.21
CA PRO A 113 -12.16 -1.65 -3.33
C PRO A 113 -10.69 -1.25 -3.15
N ALA A 114 -10.20 -1.07 -1.93
CA ALA A 114 -8.84 -0.62 -1.65
C ALA A 114 -7.77 -1.68 -2.01
N TRP A 115 -8.10 -2.98 -2.04
CA TRP A 115 -7.21 -4.00 -2.64
C TRP A 115 -6.97 -3.75 -4.13
N GLY A 116 -8.00 -3.27 -4.85
CA GLY A 116 -7.91 -2.89 -6.26
C GLY A 116 -7.15 -1.58 -6.51
N VAL A 117 -6.90 -0.80 -5.45
CA VAL A 117 -6.11 0.44 -5.50
C VAL A 117 -4.67 0.13 -5.09
N SER A 118 -3.88 -0.37 -6.04
CA SER A 118 -2.51 -0.78 -5.82
C SER A 118 -1.60 -0.40 -6.98
N ILE A 119 -0.30 -0.44 -6.73
CA ILE A 119 0.73 -0.33 -7.76
C ILE A 119 0.77 -1.62 -8.59
N VAL A 120 1.02 -1.50 -9.90
CA VAL A 120 1.35 -2.65 -10.77
C VAL A 120 2.87 -2.67 -10.93
N TYR A 121 3.54 -3.60 -10.25
CA TYR A 121 5.01 -3.60 -10.10
C TYR A 121 5.79 -4.01 -11.37
N ARG A 122 5.14 -4.60 -12.39
CA ARG A 122 5.85 -5.17 -13.55
C ARG A 122 6.51 -4.14 -14.50
N PHE A 123 6.58 -2.86 -14.14
CA PHE A 123 7.08 -1.79 -15.01
C PHE A 123 8.16 -0.89 -14.40
N TRP A 124 8.66 -1.16 -13.19
CA TRP A 124 9.57 -0.24 -12.48
C TRP A 124 10.82 -0.88 -11.85
N LEU A 125 11.13 -2.12 -12.23
CA LEU A 125 12.49 -2.69 -12.20
C LEU A 125 13.04 -2.68 -13.63
#